data_AF-A0A1H4WPT2-F1
#
_entry.id   AF-A0A1H4WPT2-F1
#
_cell.length_a   1.000
_cell.length_b   1.000
_cell.length_c   1.000
_cell.angle_alpha   90.00
_cell.angle_beta   90.00
_cell.angle_gamma   90.00
#
_symmetry.space_group_name_H-M   'P 1'
#
loop_
_entity.id
_entity.type
_entity.pdbx_description
1 polymer ?
#
loop_
_entity_poly.entity_id
_entity_poly.type
_entity_poly.pdbx_seq_one_letter_code
_entity_poly.pdbx_strand_id
1 'polypeptide(L)'
;MTSPRGPWGRSWGRRLSAIQPYTPAESAPTDQHLETLRQAPTQLQDILNQHREALAAVHNAPDDPHLTDDGKQARNTAQIQQIQARSSQAVADLEDATGSAYGALQQRSLDALPEPTPGVEGMLARQAAWSRVQTLLSSGMTPQQVIDEADDPDTLHALAEELPTVLRAKGLHPDDARAVLDTIDDRLAEVTGEDAASARLAAREADVHQAGLEPLFSHARGEAAGTGHRGGALGATVAAELARAQIAAGGSLATDERPDASKGRQGLDSAIRAASSPPTALRHAINDQMRRAVKRPHAPTDQANGDARGQHPQY
;
A
#
# COMPACT_ATOMS: atom_id res chain seq x y z
N MET A 1 2.71 -40.45 -28.04
CA MET A 1 3.49 -40.78 -26.83
C MET A 1 3.40 -39.58 -25.91
N THR A 2 2.52 -39.65 -24.92
CA THR A 2 2.16 -38.57 -23.98
C THR A 2 2.97 -38.76 -22.70
N SER A 3 3.93 -37.87 -22.45
CA SER A 3 4.67 -37.85 -21.18
C SER A 3 3.76 -37.42 -20.03
N PRO A 4 3.79 -38.09 -18.87
CA PRO A 4 2.96 -37.73 -17.73
C PRO A 4 3.54 -36.50 -17.02
N ARG A 5 2.75 -35.41 -16.98
CA ARG A 5 3.00 -34.25 -16.11
C ARG A 5 2.79 -34.69 -14.66
N GLY A 6 3.88 -34.75 -13.89
CA GLY A 6 3.84 -35.02 -12.46
C GLY A 6 3.21 -33.87 -11.64
N PRO A 7 2.71 -34.15 -10.43
CA PRO A 7 1.91 -33.20 -9.63
C PRO A 7 2.71 -32.08 -8.92
N TRP A 8 4.03 -32.00 -9.11
CA TRP A 8 4.93 -31.19 -8.28
C TRP A 8 5.21 -29.75 -8.79
N GLY A 9 4.72 -29.38 -9.98
CA GLY A 9 4.93 -28.02 -10.55
C GLY A 9 3.92 -26.95 -10.09
N ARG A 10 3.20 -27.13 -8.98
CA ARG A 10 2.02 -26.30 -8.64
C ARG A 10 2.23 -25.21 -7.58
N SER A 11 3.36 -25.15 -6.89
CA SER A 11 3.58 -24.12 -5.84
C SER A 11 4.02 -22.77 -6.41
N TRP A 12 4.87 -22.76 -7.44
CA TRP A 12 5.30 -21.54 -8.13
C TRP A 12 4.21 -20.95 -9.04
N GLY A 13 3.40 -21.82 -9.67
CA GLY A 13 2.35 -21.42 -10.60
C GLY A 13 1.14 -20.67 -10.00
N ARG A 14 0.94 -20.70 -8.67
CA ARG A 14 -0.19 -20.01 -8.02
C ARG A 14 0.10 -18.57 -7.59
N ARG A 15 1.37 -18.15 -7.51
CA ARG A 15 1.69 -16.71 -7.39
C ARG A 15 1.48 -15.98 -8.73
N LEU A 16 1.44 -16.71 -9.85
CA LEU A 16 1.33 -16.19 -11.22
C LEU A 16 -0.11 -15.92 -11.72
N SER A 17 -1.16 -16.32 -10.99
CA SER A 17 -2.54 -16.24 -11.55
C SER A 17 -3.20 -14.87 -11.41
N ALA A 18 -2.59 -13.94 -10.69
CA ALA A 18 -3.14 -12.61 -10.43
C ALA A 18 -2.31 -11.47 -11.06
N ILE A 19 -1.19 -11.79 -11.70
CA ILE A 19 -0.34 -10.81 -12.37
C ILE A 19 -0.77 -10.80 -13.84
N GLN A 20 -1.37 -9.71 -14.32
CA GLN A 20 -1.69 -9.57 -15.73
C GLN A 20 -0.41 -9.78 -16.56
N PRO A 21 -0.46 -10.53 -17.68
CA PRO A 21 0.71 -10.76 -18.51
C PRO A 21 1.17 -9.42 -19.11
N TYR A 22 2.31 -8.92 -18.62
CA TYR A 22 3.00 -7.77 -19.18
C TYR A 22 3.57 -8.16 -20.55
N THR A 23 3.10 -7.50 -21.61
CA THR A 23 3.76 -7.55 -22.92
C THR A 23 4.89 -6.54 -22.93
N PRO A 24 6.16 -6.95 -23.16
CA PRO A 24 7.31 -6.07 -23.10
C PRO A 24 7.35 -5.20 -24.35
N ALA A 25 6.67 -4.07 -24.31
CA ALA A 25 6.93 -2.96 -25.21
C ALA A 25 7.67 -1.90 -24.39
N GLU A 26 8.97 -1.80 -24.60
CA GLU A 26 9.88 -0.81 -24.00
C GLU A 26 9.83 -0.76 -22.46
N SER A 27 10.60 -1.63 -21.81
CA SER A 27 10.75 -1.66 -20.36
C SER A 27 11.20 -0.29 -19.85
N ALA A 28 10.30 0.44 -19.19
CA ALA A 28 10.69 1.64 -18.46
C ALA A 28 11.76 1.26 -17.41
N PRO A 29 12.75 2.13 -17.14
CA PRO A 29 13.73 1.86 -16.11
C PRO A 29 13.05 1.66 -14.75
N THR A 30 13.63 0.79 -13.91
CA THR A 30 13.13 0.46 -12.55
C THR A 30 12.73 1.70 -11.75
N ASP A 31 13.52 2.76 -11.83
CA ASP A 31 13.26 4.03 -11.14
C ASP A 31 11.95 4.68 -11.58
N GLN A 32 11.58 4.56 -12.85
CA GLN A 32 10.33 5.11 -13.38
C GLN A 32 9.11 4.34 -12.85
N HIS A 33 9.21 3.02 -12.73
CA HIS A 33 8.15 2.19 -12.15
C HIS A 33 7.97 2.48 -10.65
N LEU A 34 9.08 2.58 -9.91
CA LEU A 34 9.03 2.99 -8.50
C LEU A 34 8.46 4.40 -8.33
N GLU A 35 8.87 5.34 -9.19
CA GLU A 35 8.34 6.71 -9.15
C GLU A 35 6.84 6.75 -9.42
N THR A 36 6.33 5.91 -10.33
CA THR A 36 4.89 5.77 -10.57
C THR A 36 4.16 5.37 -9.29
N LEU A 37 4.68 4.39 -8.55
CA LEU A 37 4.10 3.94 -7.28
C LEU A 37 4.21 4.99 -6.17
N ARG A 38 5.32 5.75 -6.12
CA ARG A 38 5.54 6.82 -5.13
C ARG A 38 4.62 8.02 -5.37
N GLN A 39 4.32 8.36 -6.63
CA GLN A 39 3.48 9.50 -6.98
C GLN A 39 1.98 9.20 -6.91
N ALA A 40 1.58 7.93 -7.03
CA ALA A 40 0.18 7.51 -7.06
C ALA A 40 -0.69 8.04 -5.90
N PRO A 41 -0.24 8.08 -4.62
CA PRO A 41 -1.05 8.65 -3.54
C PRO A 41 -1.39 10.13 -3.76
N THR A 42 -0.43 10.91 -4.25
CA THR A 42 -0.62 12.34 -4.54
C THR A 42 -1.56 12.53 -5.73
N GLN A 43 -1.35 11.79 -6.81
CA GLN A 43 -2.21 11.83 -8.00
C GLN A 43 -3.66 11.44 -7.66
N LEU A 44 -3.84 10.41 -6.83
CA LEU A 44 -5.16 9.99 -6.36
C LEU A 44 -5.85 11.08 -5.54
N GLN A 45 -5.11 11.75 -4.65
CA GLN A 45 -5.63 12.88 -3.88
C GLN A 45 -6.06 14.04 -4.80
N ASP A 46 -5.29 14.33 -5.84
CA ASP A 46 -5.63 15.37 -6.82
C ASP A 46 -6.90 15.03 -7.60
N ILE A 47 -7.07 13.77 -8.02
CA ILE A 47 -8.30 13.28 -8.66
C ILE A 47 -9.51 13.49 -7.74
N LEU A 48 -9.38 13.16 -6.45
CA LEU A 48 -10.45 13.33 -5.46
C LEU A 48 -10.75 14.82 -5.17
N ASN A 49 -9.73 15.67 -5.12
CA ASN A 49 -9.94 17.11 -4.96
C ASN A 49 -10.70 17.69 -6.16
N GLN A 50 -10.29 17.34 -7.39
CA GLN A 50 -10.98 17.76 -8.62
C GLN A 50 -12.41 17.23 -8.68
N HIS A 51 -12.67 16.01 -8.19
CA HIS A 51 -14.01 15.46 -8.07
C HIS A 51 -14.90 16.31 -7.15
N ARG A 52 -14.41 16.61 -5.93
CA ARG A 52 -15.14 17.42 -4.94
C ARG A 52 -15.38 18.85 -5.43
N GLU A 53 -14.38 19.47 -6.04
CA GLU A 53 -14.49 20.82 -6.61
C GLU A 53 -15.53 20.86 -7.74
N ALA A 54 -15.53 19.87 -8.63
CA ALA A 54 -16.52 19.78 -9.69
C ALA A 54 -17.94 19.57 -9.14
N LEU A 55 -18.11 18.73 -8.12
CA LEU A 55 -19.40 18.57 -7.46
C LEU A 55 -19.85 19.86 -6.77
N ALA A 56 -18.95 20.56 -6.07
CA ALA A 56 -19.26 21.85 -5.45
C ALA A 56 -19.66 22.90 -6.49
N ALA A 57 -19.04 22.91 -7.67
CA ALA A 57 -19.40 23.81 -8.76
C ALA A 57 -20.83 23.56 -9.29
N VAL A 58 -21.30 22.30 -9.32
CA VAL A 58 -22.69 21.99 -9.69
C VAL A 58 -23.66 22.49 -8.62
N HIS A 59 -23.34 22.31 -7.33
CA HIS A 59 -24.21 22.73 -6.23
C HIS A 59 -24.28 24.26 -6.06
N ASN A 60 -23.19 24.95 -6.35
CA ASN A 60 -23.08 26.41 -6.23
C ASN A 60 -23.35 27.14 -7.56
N ALA A 61 -23.80 26.42 -8.60
CA ALA A 61 -24.07 27.02 -9.90
C ALA A 61 -25.16 28.09 -9.77
N PRO A 62 -25.00 29.28 -10.37
CA PRO A 62 -26.03 30.31 -10.37
C PRO A 62 -27.34 29.76 -10.92
N ASP A 63 -28.45 30.11 -10.28
CA ASP A 63 -29.78 29.74 -10.74
C ASP A 63 -30.01 30.28 -12.15
N ASP A 64 -30.27 29.38 -13.10
CA ASP A 64 -30.70 29.75 -14.44
C ASP A 64 -32.19 30.13 -14.38
N PRO A 65 -32.55 31.41 -14.62
CA PRO A 65 -33.93 31.87 -14.51
C PRO A 65 -34.84 31.30 -15.61
N HIS A 66 -34.28 30.64 -16.64
CA HIS A 66 -35.03 30.06 -17.73
C HIS A 66 -35.34 28.56 -17.56
N LEU A 67 -34.82 27.91 -16.50
CA LEU A 67 -35.07 26.50 -16.22
C LEU A 67 -36.19 26.32 -15.20
N THR A 68 -37.11 25.40 -15.48
CA THR A 68 -38.04 24.84 -14.49
C THR A 68 -37.27 24.05 -13.44
N ASP A 69 -37.87 23.80 -12.27
CA ASP A 69 -37.23 23.01 -11.21
C ASP A 69 -36.85 21.60 -11.69
N ASP A 70 -37.73 20.95 -12.47
CA ASP A 70 -37.45 19.67 -13.12
C ASP A 70 -36.26 19.76 -14.11
N GLY A 71 -36.16 20.85 -14.86
CA GLY A 71 -35.06 21.11 -15.79
C GLY A 71 -33.73 21.34 -15.09
N LYS A 72 -33.74 22.03 -13.94
CA LYS A 72 -32.56 22.20 -13.08
C LYS A 72 -32.11 20.87 -12.50
N GLN A 73 -33.04 20.05 -12.00
CA GLN A 73 -32.73 18.74 -11.44
C GLN A 73 -32.15 17.79 -12.51
N ALA A 74 -32.73 17.76 -13.71
CA ALA A 74 -32.22 16.97 -14.83
C ALA A 74 -30.81 17.40 -15.24
N ARG A 75 -30.56 18.72 -15.38
CA ARG A 75 -29.24 19.27 -15.69
C ARG A 75 -28.20 18.89 -14.63
N ASN A 76 -28.51 19.10 -13.36
CA ASN A 76 -27.60 18.79 -12.25
C ASN A 76 -27.28 17.30 -12.20
N THR A 77 -28.30 16.45 -12.40
CA THR A 77 -28.12 14.99 -12.46
C THR A 77 -27.18 14.59 -13.60
N ALA A 78 -27.37 15.13 -14.80
CA ALA A 78 -26.51 14.86 -15.95
C ALA A 78 -25.06 15.32 -15.71
N GLN A 79 -24.86 16.49 -15.11
CA GLN A 79 -23.53 17.00 -14.77
C GLN A 79 -22.84 16.15 -13.71
N ILE A 80 -23.56 15.75 -12.65
CA ILE A 80 -23.03 14.86 -11.60
C ILE A 80 -22.62 13.52 -12.20
N GLN A 81 -23.44 12.91 -13.07
CA GLN A 81 -23.11 11.65 -13.73
C GLN A 81 -21.83 11.76 -14.59
N GLN A 82 -21.66 12.85 -15.33
CA GLN A 82 -20.44 13.10 -16.10
C GLN A 82 -19.20 13.24 -15.21
N ILE A 83 -19.33 13.95 -14.07
CA ILE A 83 -18.25 14.11 -13.09
C ILE A 83 -17.87 12.75 -12.50
N GLN A 84 -18.85 11.95 -12.09
CA GLN A 84 -18.64 10.61 -11.53
C GLN A 84 -17.96 9.68 -12.54
N ALA A 85 -18.41 9.67 -13.81
CA ALA A 85 -17.80 8.86 -14.86
C ALA A 85 -16.35 9.26 -15.13
N ARG A 86 -16.06 10.56 -15.23
CA ARG A 86 -14.70 11.07 -15.44
C ARG A 86 -13.77 10.71 -14.27
N SER A 87 -14.22 10.92 -13.04
CA SER A 87 -13.42 10.59 -11.85
C SER A 87 -13.21 9.09 -11.71
N SER A 88 -14.22 8.27 -11.99
CA SER A 88 -14.10 6.81 -11.97
C SER A 88 -13.10 6.31 -13.01
N GLN A 89 -13.12 6.87 -14.22
CA GLN A 89 -12.14 6.55 -15.25
C GLN A 89 -10.73 6.94 -14.83
N ALA A 90 -10.54 8.16 -14.30
CA ALA A 90 -9.22 8.61 -13.85
C ALA A 90 -8.65 7.74 -12.70
N VAL A 91 -9.50 7.27 -11.78
CA VAL A 91 -9.10 6.31 -10.74
C VAL A 91 -8.69 4.97 -11.37
N ALA A 92 -9.48 4.45 -12.32
CA ALA A 92 -9.18 3.21 -13.01
C ALA A 92 -7.87 3.28 -13.82
N ASP A 93 -7.64 4.38 -14.55
CA ASP A 93 -6.41 4.59 -15.32
C ASP A 93 -5.16 4.61 -14.40
N LEU A 94 -5.29 5.20 -13.20
CA LEU A 94 -4.22 5.19 -12.20
C LEU A 94 -4.02 3.81 -11.55
N GLU A 95 -5.09 3.07 -11.29
CA GLU A 95 -5.05 1.68 -10.80
C GLU A 95 -4.37 0.76 -11.82
N ASP A 96 -4.67 0.92 -13.11
CA ASP A 96 -4.02 0.18 -14.19
C ASP A 96 -2.53 0.54 -14.35
N ALA A 97 -2.18 1.84 -14.29
CA ALA A 97 -0.79 2.30 -14.37
C ALA A 97 0.06 1.78 -13.20
N THR A 98 -0.46 1.83 -11.98
CA THR A 98 0.21 1.32 -10.78
C THR A 98 0.29 -0.20 -10.78
N GLY A 99 -0.77 -0.90 -11.21
CA GLY A 99 -0.78 -2.35 -11.37
C GLY A 99 0.24 -2.84 -12.40
N SER A 100 0.38 -2.13 -13.52
CA SER A 100 1.40 -2.40 -14.54
C SER A 100 2.82 -2.19 -14.00
N ALA A 101 3.08 -1.07 -13.31
CA ALA A 101 4.37 -0.79 -12.71
C ALA A 101 4.75 -1.81 -11.62
N TYR A 102 3.81 -2.17 -10.75
CA TYR A 102 3.98 -3.23 -9.75
C TYR A 102 4.29 -4.57 -10.41
N GLY A 103 3.50 -4.98 -11.42
CA GLY A 103 3.71 -6.23 -12.15
C GLY A 103 5.08 -6.31 -12.83
N ALA A 104 5.55 -5.21 -13.43
CA ALA A 104 6.86 -5.14 -14.05
C ALA A 104 8.02 -5.32 -13.05
N LEU A 105 7.92 -4.70 -11.86
CA LEU A 105 8.94 -4.83 -10.80
C LEU A 105 8.97 -6.24 -10.21
N GLN A 106 7.80 -6.85 -10.00
CA GLN A 106 7.70 -8.24 -9.54
C GLN A 106 8.26 -9.22 -10.57
N GLN A 107 7.91 -9.03 -11.85
CA GLN A 107 8.44 -9.89 -12.92
C GLN A 107 9.96 -9.75 -13.05
N ARG A 108 10.50 -8.53 -13.00
CA ARG A 108 11.96 -8.31 -13.01
C ARG A 108 12.64 -9.03 -11.85
N SER A 109 12.08 -8.98 -10.64
CA SER A 109 12.63 -9.70 -9.48
C SER A 109 12.63 -11.21 -9.68
N LEU A 110 11.63 -11.78 -10.36
CA LEU A 110 11.58 -13.21 -10.66
C LEU A 110 12.59 -13.58 -11.76
N ASP A 111 12.68 -12.78 -12.82
CA ASP A 111 13.58 -13.01 -13.95
C ASP A 111 15.07 -12.85 -13.58
N ALA A 112 15.37 -12.07 -12.54
CA ALA A 112 16.72 -11.87 -12.05
C ALA A 112 17.22 -13.02 -11.15
N LEU A 113 16.32 -13.87 -10.64
CA LEU A 113 16.68 -15.03 -9.83
C LEU A 113 17.04 -16.22 -10.73
N PRO A 114 18.03 -17.02 -10.35
CA PRO A 114 18.38 -18.21 -11.12
C PRO A 114 17.26 -19.24 -11.00
N GLU A 115 16.95 -19.91 -12.11
CA GLU A 115 16.07 -21.07 -12.07
C GLU A 115 16.79 -22.26 -11.42
N PRO A 116 16.06 -23.11 -10.66
CA PRO A 116 16.65 -24.30 -10.09
C PRO A 116 17.14 -25.23 -11.21
N THR A 117 18.31 -25.84 -11.01
CA THR A 117 18.91 -26.75 -12.00
C THR A 117 17.87 -27.79 -12.47
N PRO A 118 17.54 -27.82 -13.79
CA PRO A 118 16.48 -28.68 -14.29
C PRO A 118 16.93 -30.15 -14.36
N GLY A 119 15.95 -31.06 -14.42
CA GLY A 119 16.20 -32.50 -14.60
C GLY A 119 16.46 -33.27 -13.31
N VAL A 120 16.78 -34.56 -13.47
CA VAL A 120 16.92 -35.51 -12.36
C VAL A 120 18.15 -35.19 -11.50
N GLU A 121 19.25 -34.74 -12.11
CA GLU A 121 20.48 -34.40 -11.40
C GLU A 121 20.27 -33.21 -10.43
N GLY A 122 19.63 -32.14 -10.90
CA GLY A 122 19.28 -31.01 -10.04
C GLY A 122 18.30 -31.37 -8.92
N MET A 123 17.32 -32.23 -9.21
CA MET A 123 16.41 -32.76 -8.19
C MET A 123 17.15 -33.56 -7.10
N LEU A 124 18.08 -34.43 -7.49
CA LEU A 124 18.88 -35.22 -6.54
C LEU A 124 19.82 -34.33 -5.71
N ALA A 125 20.42 -33.31 -6.33
CA ALA A 125 21.24 -32.33 -5.64
C ALA A 125 20.43 -31.58 -4.56
N ARG A 126 19.23 -31.11 -4.89
CA ARG A 126 18.32 -30.45 -3.93
C ARG A 126 17.86 -31.38 -2.81
N GLN A 127 17.55 -32.65 -3.11
CA GLN A 127 17.22 -33.63 -2.08
C GLN A 127 18.40 -33.90 -1.13
N ALA A 128 19.62 -33.99 -1.67
CA ALA A 128 20.82 -34.15 -0.85
C ALA A 128 21.08 -32.90 0.02
N ALA A 129 20.90 -31.70 -0.52
CA ALA A 129 20.99 -30.44 0.22
C ALA A 129 19.96 -30.38 1.36
N TRP A 130 18.70 -30.75 1.08
CA TRP A 130 17.65 -30.81 2.08
C TRP A 130 17.97 -31.78 3.23
N SER A 131 18.52 -32.96 2.93
CA SER A 131 18.95 -33.91 3.97
C SER A 131 20.01 -33.33 4.92
N ARG A 132 20.95 -32.54 4.39
CA ARG A 132 21.93 -31.80 5.21
C ARG A 132 21.25 -30.74 6.08
N VAL A 133 20.36 -29.94 5.50
CA VAL A 133 19.55 -28.95 6.22
C VAL A 133 18.76 -29.59 7.35
N GLN A 134 18.10 -30.73 7.12
CA GLN A 134 17.35 -31.45 8.15
C GLN A 134 18.25 -31.87 9.32
N THR A 135 19.49 -32.27 9.03
CA THR A 135 20.47 -32.61 10.06
C THR A 135 20.83 -31.39 10.92
N LEU A 136 21.03 -30.22 10.30
CA LEU A 136 21.30 -28.96 11.00
C LEU A 136 20.11 -28.47 11.84
N LEU A 137 18.89 -28.56 11.29
CA LEU A 137 17.68 -28.24 12.05
C LEU A 137 17.46 -29.20 13.22
N SER A 138 17.83 -30.48 13.06
CA SER A 138 17.74 -31.48 14.12
C SER A 138 18.82 -31.33 15.19
N SER A 139 19.97 -30.75 14.85
CA SER A 139 21.03 -30.42 15.81
C SER A 139 20.74 -29.13 16.62
N GLY A 140 19.65 -28.43 16.29
CA GLY A 140 19.16 -27.27 17.03
C GLY A 140 19.39 -25.92 16.37
N MET A 141 19.91 -25.87 15.14
CA MET A 141 19.95 -24.60 14.39
C MET A 141 18.54 -24.11 14.07
N THR A 142 18.36 -22.80 14.13
CA THR A 142 17.09 -22.18 13.75
C THR A 142 16.95 -22.14 12.23
N PRO A 143 15.72 -22.14 11.69
CA PRO A 143 15.50 -21.96 10.25
C PRO A 143 16.19 -20.70 9.69
N GLN A 144 16.17 -19.60 10.44
CA GLN A 144 16.85 -18.36 10.04
C GLN A 144 18.36 -18.55 9.90
N GLN A 145 19.00 -19.19 10.88
CA GLN A 145 20.45 -19.45 10.84
C GLN A 145 20.83 -20.29 9.62
N VAL A 146 20.02 -21.30 9.30
CA VAL A 146 20.28 -22.16 8.13
C VAL A 146 20.10 -21.39 6.81
N ILE A 147 19.16 -20.44 6.75
CA ILE A 147 19.00 -19.57 5.59
C ILE A 147 20.21 -18.64 5.46
N ASP A 148 20.59 -17.96 6.55
CA ASP A 148 21.70 -17.00 6.56
C ASP A 148 23.05 -17.65 6.20
N GLU A 149 23.28 -18.90 6.63
CA GLU A 149 24.50 -19.68 6.33
C GLU A 149 24.49 -20.36 4.96
N ALA A 150 23.37 -20.34 4.23
CA ALA A 150 23.31 -20.93 2.90
C ALA A 150 24.01 -20.01 1.88
N ASP A 151 25.11 -20.50 1.32
CA ASP A 151 25.95 -19.80 0.34
C ASP A 151 25.76 -20.30 -1.10
N ASP A 152 24.91 -21.31 -1.32
CA ASP A 152 24.64 -21.89 -2.63
C ASP A 152 23.15 -21.84 -3.01
N PRO A 153 22.82 -21.50 -4.28
CA PRO A 153 21.43 -21.44 -4.75
C PRO A 153 20.65 -22.75 -4.62
N ASP A 154 21.29 -23.91 -4.81
CA ASP A 154 20.59 -25.21 -4.75
C ASP A 154 20.09 -25.52 -3.33
N THR A 155 20.85 -25.18 -2.29
CA THR A 155 20.43 -25.27 -0.89
C THR A 155 19.26 -24.33 -0.60
N LEU A 156 19.29 -23.09 -1.10
CA LEU A 156 18.19 -22.12 -0.93
C LEU A 156 16.92 -22.56 -1.66
N HIS A 157 17.02 -23.11 -2.87
CA HIS A 157 15.89 -23.72 -3.57
C HIS A 157 15.32 -24.93 -2.81
N ALA A 158 16.18 -25.78 -2.25
CA ALA A 158 15.73 -26.91 -1.42
C ALA A 158 15.00 -26.44 -0.15
N LEU A 159 15.48 -25.36 0.49
CA LEU A 159 14.79 -24.72 1.61
C LEU A 159 13.43 -24.16 1.17
N ALA A 160 13.35 -23.47 0.03
CA ALA A 160 12.09 -22.91 -0.49
C ALA A 160 11.04 -23.99 -0.78
N GLU A 161 11.46 -25.17 -1.26
CA GLU A 161 10.57 -26.29 -1.58
C GLU A 161 10.00 -26.95 -0.31
N GLU A 162 10.84 -27.24 0.69
CA GLU A 162 10.48 -28.17 1.78
C GLU A 162 10.25 -27.50 3.14
N LEU A 163 10.97 -26.41 3.46
CA LEU A 163 10.93 -25.78 4.78
C LEU A 163 9.52 -25.27 5.16
N PRO A 164 8.74 -24.62 4.27
CA PRO A 164 7.39 -24.17 4.63
C PRO A 164 6.46 -25.32 5.04
N THR A 165 6.60 -26.48 4.40
CA THR A 165 5.80 -27.67 4.73
C THR A 165 6.14 -28.21 6.11
N VAL A 166 7.44 -28.27 6.44
CA VAL A 166 7.90 -28.68 7.77
C VAL A 166 7.43 -27.71 8.85
N LEU A 167 7.53 -26.41 8.61
CA LEU A 167 7.12 -25.40 9.59
C LEU A 167 5.61 -25.45 9.84
N ARG A 168 4.79 -25.63 8.79
CA ARG A 168 3.34 -25.85 8.95
C ARG A 168 3.01 -27.12 9.73
N ALA A 169 3.74 -28.21 9.48
CA ALA A 169 3.58 -29.44 10.25
C ALA A 169 3.93 -29.25 11.74
N LYS A 170 4.81 -28.29 12.06
CA LYS A 170 5.14 -27.87 13.42
C LYS A 170 4.16 -26.83 14.02
N GLY A 171 3.10 -26.49 13.29
CA GLY A 171 2.04 -25.59 13.76
C GLY A 171 2.23 -24.10 13.42
N LEU A 172 3.17 -23.76 12.54
CA LEU A 172 3.38 -22.38 12.10
C LEU A 172 2.20 -21.87 11.24
N HIS A 173 1.80 -20.61 11.43
CA HIS A 173 0.73 -20.01 10.65
C HIS A 173 1.12 -19.88 9.16
N PRO A 174 0.18 -20.00 8.20
CA PRO A 174 0.49 -19.88 6.78
C PRO A 174 1.15 -18.56 6.36
N ASP A 175 0.87 -17.47 7.08
CA ASP A 175 1.46 -16.15 6.79
C ASP A 175 2.93 -16.06 7.22
N ASP A 176 3.29 -16.66 8.36
CA ASP A 176 4.68 -16.74 8.79
C ASP A 176 5.51 -17.60 7.81
N ALA A 177 4.90 -18.64 7.23
CA ALA A 177 5.53 -19.44 6.18
C ALA A 177 5.79 -18.65 4.89
N ARG A 178 5.04 -17.56 4.62
CA ARG A 178 5.33 -16.65 3.50
C ARG A 178 6.53 -15.77 3.82
N ALA A 179 6.62 -15.22 5.03
CA ALA A 179 7.78 -14.43 5.45
C ALA A 179 9.10 -15.23 5.38
N VAL A 180 9.05 -16.53 5.71
CA VAL A 180 10.21 -17.43 5.53
C VAL A 180 10.60 -17.56 4.06
N LEU A 181 9.64 -17.73 3.15
CA LEU A 181 9.92 -17.77 1.71
C LEU A 181 10.54 -16.46 1.23
N ASP A 182 10.01 -15.32 1.67
CA ASP A 182 10.53 -14.01 1.27
C ASP A 182 11.97 -13.79 1.79
N THR A 183 12.32 -14.38 2.94
CA THR A 183 13.68 -14.37 3.49
C THR A 183 14.63 -15.27 2.68
N ILE A 184 14.16 -16.43 2.22
CA ILE A 184 14.91 -17.30 1.33
C ILE A 184 15.16 -16.62 -0.01
N ASP A 185 14.15 -15.96 -0.57
CA ASP A 185 14.26 -15.24 -1.84
C ASP A 185 15.24 -14.05 -1.73
N ASP A 186 15.26 -13.33 -0.61
CA ASP A 186 16.26 -12.27 -0.36
C ASP A 186 17.67 -12.84 -0.31
N ARG A 187 17.87 -13.94 0.44
CA ARG A 187 19.18 -14.59 0.52
C ARG A 187 19.62 -15.14 -0.83
N LEU A 188 18.69 -15.69 -1.62
CA LEU A 188 18.97 -16.17 -2.97
C LEU A 188 19.40 -15.02 -3.88
N ALA A 189 18.75 -13.87 -3.78
CA ALA A 189 19.14 -12.68 -4.52
C ALA A 189 20.55 -12.20 -4.13
N GLU A 190 20.89 -12.17 -2.83
CA GLU A 190 22.21 -11.81 -2.33
C GLU A 190 23.33 -12.72 -2.85
N VAL A 191 23.11 -14.04 -2.82
CA VAL A 191 24.09 -15.04 -3.26
C VAL A 191 24.25 -15.06 -4.78
N THR A 192 23.20 -14.73 -5.53
CA THR A 192 23.21 -14.71 -7.00
C THR A 192 24.00 -13.53 -7.55
N GLY A 193 23.85 -12.34 -6.95
CA GLY A 193 24.61 -11.16 -7.33
C GLY A 193 23.87 -9.84 -7.18
N GLU A 194 24.59 -8.74 -7.45
CA GLU A 194 24.13 -7.37 -7.19
C GLU A 194 22.86 -6.99 -7.97
N ASP A 195 22.71 -7.45 -9.22
CA ASP A 195 21.51 -7.14 -10.02
C ASP A 195 20.25 -7.82 -9.44
N ALA A 196 20.35 -9.10 -9.05
CA ALA A 196 19.26 -9.83 -8.41
C ALA A 196 18.87 -9.20 -7.06
N ALA A 197 19.87 -8.84 -6.24
CA ALA A 197 19.63 -8.11 -5.00
C ALA A 197 18.93 -6.76 -5.24
N SER A 198 19.35 -6.01 -6.25
CA SER A 198 18.73 -4.72 -6.62
C SER A 198 17.28 -4.89 -7.09
N ALA A 199 17.01 -5.91 -7.90
CA ALA A 199 15.68 -6.21 -8.42
C ALA A 199 14.74 -6.63 -7.28
N ARG A 200 15.24 -7.43 -6.34
CA ARG A 200 14.49 -7.87 -5.16
C ARG A 200 14.17 -6.72 -4.21
N LEU A 201 15.12 -5.82 -3.96
CA LEU A 201 14.89 -4.61 -3.17
C LEU A 201 13.81 -3.72 -3.80
N ALA A 202 13.86 -3.51 -5.12
CA ALA A 202 12.84 -2.74 -5.83
C ALA A 202 11.45 -3.40 -5.74
N ALA A 203 11.36 -4.73 -5.85
CA ALA A 203 10.10 -5.46 -5.66
C ALA A 203 9.56 -5.33 -4.23
N ARG A 204 10.41 -5.42 -3.20
CA ARG A 204 9.99 -5.19 -1.79
C ARG A 204 9.49 -3.76 -1.57
N GLU A 205 10.16 -2.76 -2.14
CA GLU A 205 9.67 -1.38 -2.09
C GLU A 205 8.29 -1.27 -2.76
N ALA A 206 8.10 -1.92 -3.91
CA ALA A 206 6.83 -1.96 -4.60
C ALA A 206 5.72 -2.62 -3.77
N ASP A 207 6.00 -3.71 -3.05
CA ASP A 207 5.05 -4.37 -2.14
C ASP A 207 4.54 -3.41 -1.06
N VAL A 208 5.44 -2.63 -0.45
CA VAL A 208 5.08 -1.63 0.57
C VAL A 208 4.17 -0.55 -0.02
N HIS A 209 4.51 -0.03 -1.20
CA HIS A 209 3.68 0.99 -1.86
C HIS A 209 2.31 0.43 -2.23
N GLN A 210 2.26 -0.74 -2.87
CA GLN A 210 1.01 -1.36 -3.32
C GLN A 210 0.06 -1.67 -2.15
N ALA A 211 0.60 -2.21 -1.04
CA ALA A 211 -0.19 -2.49 0.15
C ALA A 211 -0.83 -1.21 0.73
N GLY A 212 -0.13 -0.08 0.67
CA GLY A 212 -0.68 1.22 1.07
C GLY A 212 -1.67 1.84 0.07
N LEU A 213 -1.61 1.45 -1.20
CA LEU A 213 -2.48 2.01 -2.25
C LEU A 213 -3.88 1.37 -2.26
N GLU A 214 -3.99 0.07 -1.99
CA GLU A 214 -5.25 -0.67 -2.05
C GLU A 214 -6.40 -0.03 -1.23
N PRO A 215 -6.21 0.35 0.06
CA PRO A 215 -7.26 1.00 0.84
C PRO A 215 -7.64 2.38 0.28
N LEU A 216 -6.68 3.09 -0.31
CA LEU A 216 -6.89 4.42 -0.90
C LEU A 216 -7.70 4.31 -2.19
N PHE A 217 -7.39 3.36 -3.07
CA PHE A 217 -8.16 3.08 -4.28
C PHE A 217 -9.59 2.63 -3.95
N SER A 218 -9.74 1.76 -2.96
CA SER A 218 -11.07 1.33 -2.48
C SER A 218 -11.92 2.52 -2.03
N HIS A 219 -11.33 3.44 -1.25
CA HIS A 219 -11.99 4.67 -0.84
C HIS A 219 -12.33 5.57 -2.04
N ALA A 220 -11.38 5.78 -2.96
CA ALA A 220 -11.56 6.63 -4.11
C ALA A 220 -12.65 6.12 -5.06
N ARG A 221 -12.73 4.81 -5.29
CA ARG A 221 -13.81 4.17 -6.05
C ARG A 221 -15.17 4.42 -5.39
N GLY A 222 -15.25 4.28 -4.06
CA GLY A 222 -16.47 4.59 -3.31
C GLY A 222 -16.87 6.05 -3.43
N GLU A 223 -15.92 6.97 -3.29
CA GLU A 223 -16.19 8.41 -3.41
C GLU A 223 -16.62 8.80 -4.84
N ALA A 224 -15.91 8.33 -5.87
CA ALA A 224 -16.24 8.60 -7.27
C ALA A 224 -17.61 8.03 -7.67
N ALA A 225 -18.04 6.90 -7.09
CA ALA A 225 -19.36 6.32 -7.27
C ALA A 225 -20.46 7.01 -6.45
N GLY A 226 -20.13 7.98 -5.59
CA GLY A 226 -21.08 8.65 -4.70
C GLY A 226 -21.56 7.79 -3.52
N THR A 227 -20.93 6.64 -3.27
CA THR A 227 -21.23 5.71 -2.15
C THR A 227 -20.28 5.88 -0.96
N GLY A 228 -19.23 6.68 -1.13
CA GLY A 228 -18.20 6.95 -0.13
C GLY A 228 -18.73 7.71 1.08
N HIS A 229 -18.39 7.23 2.28
CA HIS A 229 -18.65 7.96 3.53
C HIS A 229 -17.65 9.12 3.69
N ARG A 230 -18.12 10.32 4.03
CA ARG A 230 -17.25 11.51 4.28
C ARG A 230 -16.21 11.29 5.39
N GLY A 231 -16.43 10.34 6.30
CA GLY A 231 -15.46 9.93 7.33
C GLY A 231 -14.48 8.83 6.88
N GLY A 232 -14.63 8.28 5.67
CA GLY A 232 -13.86 7.16 5.17
C GLY A 232 -12.41 7.50 4.81
N ALA A 233 -12.10 8.77 4.53
CA ALA A 233 -10.76 9.19 4.12
C ALA A 233 -9.71 8.92 5.20
N LEU A 234 -9.99 9.28 6.46
CA LEU A 234 -9.08 9.00 7.57
C LEU A 234 -8.96 7.49 7.86
N GLY A 235 -10.05 6.75 7.70
CA GLY A 235 -10.00 5.28 7.80
C GLY A 235 -9.10 4.65 6.73
N ALA A 236 -9.19 5.13 5.49
CA ALA A 236 -8.39 4.67 4.37
C ALA A 236 -6.90 5.02 4.55
N THR A 237 -6.57 6.21 5.04
CA THR A 237 -5.17 6.59 5.30
C THR A 237 -4.58 5.79 6.46
N VAL A 238 -5.33 5.57 7.54
CA VAL A 238 -4.87 4.71 8.65
C VAL A 238 -4.70 3.27 8.19
N ALA A 239 -5.63 2.73 7.40
CA ALA A 239 -5.51 1.40 6.83
C ALA A 239 -4.30 1.27 5.88
N ALA A 240 -4.03 2.28 5.07
CA ALA A 240 -2.86 2.35 4.20
C ALA A 240 -1.55 2.34 4.99
N GLU A 241 -1.46 3.13 6.05
CA GLU A 241 -0.28 3.18 6.92
C GLU A 241 -0.07 1.85 7.67
N LEU A 242 -1.15 1.23 8.18
CA LEU A 242 -1.07 -0.09 8.80
C LEU A 242 -0.63 -1.18 7.81
N ALA A 243 -1.15 -1.15 6.58
CA ALA A 243 -0.78 -2.10 5.54
C ALA A 243 0.70 -1.96 5.15
N ARG A 244 1.19 -0.71 4.97
CA ARG A 244 2.61 -0.42 4.76
C ARG A 244 3.47 -0.94 5.91
N ALA A 245 3.08 -0.63 7.14
CA ALA A 245 3.82 -1.04 8.33
C ALA A 245 3.86 -2.56 8.47
N GLN A 246 2.78 -3.27 8.12
CA GLN A 246 2.75 -4.73 8.18
C GLN A 246 3.72 -5.38 7.18
N ILE A 247 3.79 -4.87 5.96
CA ILE A 247 4.74 -5.37 4.94
C ILE A 247 6.18 -4.98 5.30
N ALA A 248 6.40 -3.73 5.74
CA ALA A 248 7.73 -3.26 6.16
C ALA A 248 8.26 -4.00 7.42
N ALA A 249 7.36 -4.37 8.35
CA ALA A 249 7.72 -5.14 9.54
C ALA A 249 7.92 -6.64 9.28
N GLY A 250 7.50 -7.15 8.11
CA GLY A 250 7.66 -8.54 7.68
C GLY A 250 9.11 -9.01 7.46
N GLY A 251 10.10 -8.23 7.88
CA GLY A 251 11.53 -8.56 7.88
C GLY A 251 12.08 -9.06 9.21
N SER A 252 11.25 -9.35 10.22
CA SER A 252 11.72 -9.84 11.52
C SER A 252 11.22 -11.24 11.84
N LEU A 253 11.98 -12.26 11.44
CA LEU A 253 11.98 -13.58 12.06
C LEU A 253 12.67 -13.55 13.44
N ALA A 254 12.46 -12.49 14.22
CA ALA A 254 13.01 -12.37 15.56
C ALA A 254 12.10 -13.04 16.60
N THR A 255 12.59 -14.19 17.03
CA THR A 255 12.44 -14.81 18.34
C THR A 255 11.10 -15.47 18.68
N ASP A 256 11.21 -16.77 18.89
CA ASP A 256 10.48 -17.59 19.86
C ASP A 256 10.62 -17.00 21.29
N GLU A 257 10.22 -15.74 21.49
CA GLU A 257 9.81 -15.25 22.80
C GLU A 257 8.31 -15.51 22.89
N ARG A 258 7.95 -16.69 23.41
CA ARG A 258 6.63 -16.88 24.01
C ARG A 258 6.35 -15.68 24.92
N PRO A 259 5.27 -14.90 24.70
CA PRO A 259 5.00 -13.73 25.51
C PRO A 259 4.70 -14.18 26.94
N ASP A 260 5.65 -13.90 27.84
CA ASP A 260 5.34 -13.76 29.27
C ASP A 260 4.32 -12.61 29.38
N ALA A 261 3.09 -12.95 29.74
CA ALA A 261 1.91 -12.09 29.77
C ALA A 261 2.06 -10.85 30.68
N SER A 262 3.19 -10.71 31.38
CA SER A 262 3.53 -9.58 32.24
C SER A 262 4.24 -8.42 31.50
N LYS A 263 4.93 -8.65 30.37
CA LYS A 263 5.66 -7.59 29.63
C LYS A 263 4.86 -6.92 28.51
N GLY A 264 3.82 -7.58 27.99
CA GLY A 264 2.97 -7.05 26.91
C GLY A 264 2.23 -5.76 27.24
N ARG A 265 2.02 -5.46 28.53
CA ARG A 265 1.41 -4.18 28.95
C ARG A 265 2.38 -3.00 28.90
N GLN A 266 3.67 -3.22 29.14
CA GLN A 266 4.65 -2.13 29.12
C GLN A 266 5.02 -1.69 27.70
N GLY A 267 5.07 -2.63 26.74
CA GLY A 267 5.32 -2.34 25.32
C GLY A 267 4.18 -1.55 24.66
N LEU A 268 2.93 -1.93 24.94
CA LEU A 268 1.73 -1.22 24.47
C LEU A 268 1.63 0.18 25.08
N ASP A 269 1.93 0.34 26.38
CA ASP A 269 1.95 1.65 27.02
C ASP A 269 3.07 2.55 26.48
N SER A 270 4.22 2.00 26.06
CA SER A 270 5.29 2.77 25.43
C SER A 270 4.98 3.19 23.98
N ALA A 271 4.36 2.31 23.19
CA ALA A 271 3.94 2.63 21.82
C ALA A 271 2.78 3.62 21.81
N ILE A 272 1.82 3.50 22.73
CA ILE A 272 0.74 4.47 22.92
C ILE A 272 1.31 5.82 23.41
N ARG A 273 2.32 5.85 24.28
CA ARG A 273 2.96 7.09 24.76
C ARG A 273 3.83 7.78 23.68
N ALA A 274 4.43 7.00 22.78
CA ALA A 274 5.11 7.51 21.59
C ALA A 274 4.12 8.08 20.55
N ALA A 275 2.97 7.43 20.35
CA ALA A 275 1.91 7.88 19.44
C ALA A 275 1.06 9.04 20.01
N SER A 276 1.01 9.24 21.33
CA SER A 276 0.26 10.32 22.00
C SER A 276 1.10 11.55 22.34
N SER A 277 2.37 11.58 21.93
CA SER A 277 3.21 12.78 21.99
C SER A 277 3.10 13.53 20.66
N PRO A 278 2.37 14.66 20.56
CA PRO A 278 2.35 15.45 19.34
C PRO A 278 3.76 15.98 19.07
N PRO A 279 4.23 16.00 17.81
CA PRO A 279 5.51 16.62 17.48
C PRO A 279 5.48 18.07 17.95
N THR A 280 6.48 18.47 18.72
CA THR A 280 6.61 19.80 19.34
C THR A 280 6.44 20.92 18.32
N ALA A 281 6.76 20.64 17.05
CA ALA A 281 6.53 21.50 15.90
C ALA A 281 5.04 21.85 15.64
N LEU A 282 4.12 20.90 15.83
CA LEU A 282 2.69 21.11 15.57
C LEU A 282 2.03 21.92 16.71
N ARG A 283 2.46 21.70 17.96
CA ARG A 283 2.04 22.54 19.11
C ARG A 283 2.54 23.97 19.00
N HIS A 284 3.76 24.18 18.50
CA HIS A 284 4.27 25.51 18.22
C HIS A 284 3.53 26.17 17.05
N ALA A 285 3.24 25.45 15.97
CA ALA A 285 2.48 25.98 14.84
C ALA A 285 1.05 26.40 15.22
N ILE A 286 0.34 25.59 16.01
CA ILE A 286 -1.03 25.90 16.48
C ILE A 286 -1.02 27.08 17.46
N ASN A 287 -0.06 27.16 18.39
CA ASN A 287 0.07 28.29 19.30
C ASN A 287 0.45 29.60 18.58
N ASP A 288 1.26 29.53 17.52
CA ASP A 288 1.61 30.70 16.71
C ASP A 288 0.42 31.19 15.87
N GLN A 289 -0.41 30.27 15.36
CA GLN A 289 -1.65 30.60 14.66
C GLN A 289 -2.69 31.25 15.58
N MET A 290 -2.85 30.73 16.81
CA MET A 290 -3.73 31.29 17.84
C MET A 290 -3.27 32.68 18.30
N ARG A 291 -1.96 32.91 18.48
CA ARG A 291 -1.42 34.24 18.83
C ARG A 291 -1.64 35.29 17.74
N ARG A 292 -1.60 34.89 16.46
CA ARG A 292 -1.87 35.79 15.33
C ARG A 292 -3.37 36.10 15.19
N ALA A 293 -4.25 35.17 15.56
CA ALA A 293 -5.70 35.39 15.58
C ALA A 293 -6.13 36.36 16.70
N VAL A 294 -5.47 36.31 17.87
CA VAL A 294 -5.79 37.19 19.02
C VAL A 294 -5.27 38.63 18.87
N LYS A 295 -4.32 38.88 17.94
CA LYS A 295 -3.72 40.21 17.70
C LYS A 295 -4.34 41.02 16.56
N ARG A 296 -5.54 40.67 16.07
CA ARG A 296 -6.26 41.58 15.15
C ARG A 296 -6.80 42.78 15.96
N PRO A 297 -6.39 44.02 15.66
CA PRO A 297 -6.99 45.19 16.29
C PRO A 297 -8.48 45.25 15.93
N HIS A 298 -9.31 45.44 16.95
CA HIS A 298 -10.74 45.68 16.81
C HIS A 298 -10.97 46.84 15.84
N ALA A 299 -11.67 46.55 14.73
CA ALA A 299 -12.28 47.60 13.92
C ALA A 299 -13.39 48.26 14.76
N PRO A 300 -13.48 49.60 14.77
CA PRO A 300 -14.53 50.29 15.51
C PRO A 300 -15.87 50.06 14.81
N THR A 301 -16.82 49.49 15.55
CA THR A 301 -18.23 49.44 15.18
C THR A 301 -18.89 50.67 15.80
N ASP A 302 -18.99 51.75 15.03
CA ASP A 302 -19.90 52.84 15.39
C ASP A 302 -21.24 52.60 14.70
N GLN A 303 -22.18 52.15 15.54
CA GLN A 303 -23.60 52.23 15.31
C GLN A 303 -24.02 53.70 15.25
N ALA A 304 -24.60 54.12 14.13
CA ALA A 304 -25.46 55.31 14.11
C ALA A 304 -26.67 55.02 13.23
N ASN A 305 -27.66 54.37 13.83
CA ASN A 305 -29.03 54.37 13.33
C ASN A 305 -29.95 54.81 14.48
N GLY A 306 -30.60 55.95 14.29
CA GLY A 306 -31.94 56.19 14.82
C GLY A 306 -32.06 57.05 16.08
N ASP A 307 -32.20 58.36 15.88
CA ASP A 307 -33.08 59.27 16.62
C ASP A 307 -33.06 60.60 15.86
N ALA A 308 -34.10 61.39 15.65
CA ALA A 308 -35.52 61.33 15.96
C ALA A 308 -36.13 62.57 15.27
N ARG A 309 -37.41 62.46 14.86
CA ARG A 309 -38.41 63.55 14.86
C ARG A 309 -38.19 64.78 13.96
N GLY A 310 -39.03 64.83 12.92
CA GLY A 310 -40.06 65.85 12.73
C GLY A 310 -39.63 67.30 12.51
N GLN A 311 -39.95 67.83 11.33
CA GLN A 311 -40.50 69.19 11.18
C GLN A 311 -41.05 69.41 9.76
N HIS A 312 -42.38 69.53 9.66
CA HIS A 312 -43.05 70.50 8.77
C HIS A 312 -42.86 71.91 9.40
N PRO A 313 -42.77 72.99 8.60
CA PRO A 313 -43.97 73.75 8.16
C PRO A 313 -43.89 74.24 6.69
N GLN A 314 -45.00 74.27 5.94
CA GLN A 314 -45.81 75.47 5.58
C GLN A 314 -45.01 76.67 5.07
N TYR A 315 -45.04 76.93 3.75
CA TYR A 315 -45.88 77.94 3.07
C TYR A 315 -45.91 77.64 1.56
#